data_AF-A0AAV3AC34-F1
#
_entry.id   AF-A0AAV3AC34-F1
#
_cell.length_a   1.000
_cell.length_b   1.000
_cell.length_c   1.000
_cell.angle_alpha   90.00
_cell.angle_beta   90.00
_cell.angle_gamma   90.00
#
_symmetry.space_group_name_H-M   'P 1'
#
loop_
_entity.id
_entity.type
_entity.pdbx_description
1 polymer ?
#
loop_
_entity_poly.entity_id
_entity_poly.type
_entity_poly.pdbx_seq_one_letter_code
_entity_poly.pdbx_strand_id
1 'polypeptide(L)'
;MPIFTLHTNVCQTAVPPTLKSDLCQLLENAMGLPAKIFVINIHTNQQMTFGNTSDPCAVCSLTSIGNIGGTHNEKYSKLLCEILNKELKISPER
;
A
#
# COMPACT_ATOMS: atom_id res chain seq x y z
N MET A 1 10.70 12.36 -3.41
CA MET A 1 9.38 12.65 -2.81
C MET A 1 8.47 11.47 -3.09
N PRO A 2 8.35 10.52 -2.15
CA PRO A 2 7.55 9.32 -2.35
C PRO A 2 6.05 9.60 -2.12
N ILE A 3 5.21 9.10 -3.03
CA ILE A 3 3.77 9.10 -2.93
C ILE A 3 3.31 7.65 -3.04
N PHE A 4 2.70 7.14 -1.99
CA PHE A 4 2.04 5.83 -2.00
C PHE A 4 0.53 6.03 -2.05
N THR A 5 -0.11 5.45 -3.05
CA THR A 5 -1.55 5.47 -3.23
C THR A 5 -2.07 4.04 -3.19
N LEU A 6 -3.03 3.79 -2.29
CA LEU A 6 -3.74 2.53 -2.15
C LEU A 6 -5.21 2.73 -2.54
N HIS A 7 -5.68 1.98 -3.52
CA HIS A 7 -7.11 1.85 -3.85
C HIS A 7 -7.57 0.46 -3.44
N THR A 8 -8.66 0.37 -2.67
CA THR A 8 -9.20 -0.91 -2.22
C THR A 8 -10.72 -0.89 -2.12
N ASN A 9 -11.35 -2.04 -2.37
CA ASN A 9 -12.78 -2.27 -2.12
C ASN A 9 -13.11 -2.50 -0.64
N VAL A 10 -12.09 -2.64 0.23
CA VAL A 10 -12.29 -2.78 1.68
C VAL A 10 -13.00 -1.54 2.24
N CYS A 11 -13.96 -1.75 3.13
CA CYS A 11 -14.74 -0.68 3.75
C CYS A 11 -13.86 0.16 4.70
N GLN A 12 -14.06 1.48 4.69
CA GLN A 12 -13.39 2.44 5.58
C GLN A 12 -13.44 2.04 7.05
N THR A 13 -14.54 1.41 7.51
CA THR A 13 -14.70 0.97 8.90
C THR A 13 -13.84 -0.25 9.26
N ALA A 14 -13.38 -1.01 8.27
CA ALA A 14 -12.46 -2.13 8.46
C ALA A 14 -10.98 -1.70 8.34
N VAL A 15 -10.71 -0.46 7.95
CA VAL A 15 -9.34 0.07 7.84
C VAL A 15 -8.87 0.59 9.20
N PRO A 16 -7.75 0.07 9.76
CA PRO A 16 -7.20 0.57 11.00
C PRO A 16 -6.79 2.05 10.89
N PRO A 17 -7.04 2.88 11.93
CA PRO A 17 -6.67 4.29 11.90
C PRO A 17 -5.14 4.49 11.82
N THR A 18 -4.36 3.50 12.25
CA THR A 18 -2.88 3.50 12.22
C THR A 18 -2.30 3.15 10.85
N LEU A 19 -3.08 2.60 9.92
CA LEU A 19 -2.54 2.08 8.65
C LEU A 19 -1.72 3.13 7.89
N LYS A 20 -2.12 4.41 7.93
CA LYS A 20 -1.38 5.50 7.30
C LYS A 20 -0.01 5.72 7.93
N SER A 21 0.10 5.72 9.25
CA SER A 21 1.39 5.85 9.95
C SER A 21 2.25 4.61 9.74
N ASP A 22 1.65 3.43 9.76
CA ASP A 22 2.36 2.15 9.63
C ASP A 22 2.96 2.01 8.22
N LEU A 23 2.21 2.38 7.17
CA LEU A 23 2.72 2.45 5.80
C LEU A 23 3.84 3.48 5.64
N CYS A 24 3.70 4.66 6.24
CA CYS A 24 4.71 5.70 6.20
C CYS A 24 6.02 5.22 6.83
N GLN A 25 5.96 4.65 8.04
CA GLN A 25 7.13 4.14 8.75
C GLN A 25 7.78 2.96 8.01
N LEU A 26 6.98 2.05 7.47
CA LEU A 26 7.47 0.91 6.67
C LEU A 26 8.24 1.39 5.44
N LEU A 27 7.70 2.36 4.71
CA LEU A 27 8.36 2.90 3.51
C LEU A 27 9.56 3.80 3.84
N GLU A 28 9.51 4.58 4.91
CA GLU A 28 10.66 5.35 5.42
C GLU A 28 11.86 4.42 5.67
N ASN A 29 11.64 3.33 6.42
CA ASN A 29 12.66 2.33 6.70
C ASN A 29 13.14 1.61 5.43
N ALA A 30 12.22 1.29 4.51
CA ALA A 30 12.55 0.56 3.30
C ALA A 30 13.36 1.38 2.29
N MET A 31 13.01 2.67 2.15
CA MET A 31 13.59 3.61 1.18
C MET A 31 14.75 4.45 1.74
N GLY A 32 14.93 4.49 3.07
CA GLY A 32 15.96 5.30 3.72
C GLY A 32 15.74 6.81 3.57
N LEU A 33 14.49 7.24 3.44
CA LEU A 33 14.09 8.64 3.26
C LEU A 33 13.33 9.14 4.49
N PRO A 34 13.45 10.42 4.89
CA PRO A 34 12.74 10.94 6.06
C PRO A 34 11.21 10.92 5.89
N ALA A 35 10.45 10.49 6.91
CA ALA A 35 8.97 10.44 6.89
C ALA A 35 8.30 11.74 6.43
N LYS A 36 8.89 12.91 6.74
CA LYS A 36 8.33 14.23 6.42
C LYS A 36 8.11 14.49 4.92
N ILE A 37 8.71 13.68 4.03
CA ILE A 37 8.56 13.83 2.56
C ILE A 37 7.63 12.77 1.94
N PHE A 38 7.02 11.91 2.75
CA PHE A 38 6.08 10.88 2.29
C PHE A 38 4.65 11.42 2.22
N VAL A 39 3.94 11.01 1.18
CA VAL A 39 2.51 11.21 1.03
C VAL A 39 1.84 9.85 0.95
N ILE A 40 0.88 9.57 1.84
CA ILE A 40 0.12 8.32 1.89
C ILE A 40 -1.36 8.63 1.61
N ASN A 41 -1.85 8.12 0.48
CA ASN A 41 -3.24 8.26 0.06
C ASN A 41 -3.93 6.90 0.12
N ILE A 42 -5.05 6.81 0.84
CA ILE A 42 -5.84 5.58 0.96
C ILE A 42 -7.26 5.89 0.49
N HIS A 43 -7.68 5.19 -0.56
CA HIS A 43 -9.02 5.27 -1.14
C HIS A 43 -9.72 3.94 -0.88
N THR A 44 -10.64 3.95 0.10
CA THR A 44 -11.44 2.79 0.49
C THR A 44 -12.77 2.76 -0.26
N ASN A 45 -13.57 1.72 -0.04
CA ASN A 45 -14.93 1.60 -0.58
C ASN A 45 -15.00 1.72 -2.11
N GLN A 46 -13.91 1.38 -2.80
CA GLN A 46 -13.84 1.48 -4.25
C GLN A 46 -14.68 0.37 -4.91
N GLN A 47 -15.30 0.68 -6.05
CA GLN A 47 -15.93 -0.35 -6.89
C GLN A 47 -14.83 -1.06 -7.69
N MET A 48 -14.41 -2.23 -7.22
CA MET A 48 -13.30 -3.00 -7.82
C MET A 48 -13.67 -4.47 -7.97
N THR A 49 -13.16 -5.08 -9.03
CA THR A 49 -13.09 -6.53 -9.18
C THR A 49 -11.66 -6.92 -9.56
N PHE A 50 -11.21 -8.09 -9.11
CA PHE A 50 -9.94 -8.69 -9.51
C PHE A 50 -10.23 -10.13 -9.92
N GLY A 51 -9.91 -10.49 -11.16
CA GLY A 51 -10.24 -11.82 -11.70
C GLY A 51 -11.74 -12.12 -11.72
N ASN A 52 -12.59 -11.11 -11.98
CA ASN A 52 -14.05 -11.23 -11.99
C ASN A 52 -14.69 -11.60 -10.63
N THR A 53 -14.00 -11.37 -9.51
CA THR A 53 -14.58 -11.49 -8.16
C THR A 53 -14.49 -10.18 -7.40
N SER A 54 -15.42 -9.99 -6.45
CA SER A 54 -15.50 -8.82 -5.56
C SER A 54 -14.83 -9.06 -4.20
N ASP A 55 -14.02 -10.11 -4.07
CA ASP A 55 -13.26 -10.38 -2.85
C ASP A 55 -12.28 -9.22 -2.57
N PRO A 56 -11.85 -9.02 -1.31
CA PRO A 56 -10.88 -7.98 -0.95
C PRO A 56 -9.67 -7.96 -1.89
N CYS A 57 -9.42 -6.80 -2.48
CA CYS A 57 -8.30 -6.57 -3.41
C CYS A 57 -7.75 -5.15 -3.28
N ALA A 58 -6.54 -4.94 -3.81
CA ALA A 58 -5.88 -3.65 -3.80
C ALA A 58 -5.17 -3.35 -5.12
N VAL A 59 -5.23 -2.10 -5.54
CA VAL A 59 -4.34 -1.56 -6.57
C VAL A 59 -3.49 -0.48 -5.91
N CYS A 60 -2.17 -0.65 -6.00
CA CYS A 60 -1.22 0.24 -5.34
C CYS A 60 -0.29 0.89 -6.37
N SER A 61 0.06 2.15 -6.11
CA SER A 61 1.07 2.90 -6.87
C SER A 61 2.05 3.54 -5.91
N LEU A 62 3.34 3.27 -6.11
CA LEU A 62 4.44 3.96 -5.42
C LEU A 62 5.22 4.79 -6.43
N THR A 63 5.07 6.11 -6.36
CA THR A 63 5.76 7.06 -7.23
C THR A 63 6.83 7.79 -6.44
N SER A 64 8.07 7.81 -6.93
CA SER A 64 9.15 8.53 -6.27
C SER A 64 10.18 9.02 -7.29
N ILE A 65 10.83 10.14 -6.98
CA ILE A 65 12.05 10.58 -7.67
C ILE A 65 13.20 9.74 -7.12
N GLY A 66 13.67 8.77 -7.90
CA GLY A 66 14.67 7.78 -7.46
C GLY A 66 14.11 6.74 -6.49
N ASN A 67 14.96 5.82 -6.05
CA ASN A 67 14.63 4.68 -5.17
C ASN A 67 13.52 3.75 -5.72
N ILE A 68 13.37 3.70 -7.04
CA ILE A 68 12.46 2.79 -7.78
C ILE A 68 13.31 2.02 -8.81
N GLY A 69 13.10 0.71 -8.93
CA GLY A 69 13.86 -0.17 -9.83
C GLY A 69 13.75 -1.64 -9.40
N GLY A 70 14.27 -2.59 -10.18
CA GLY A 70 14.01 -4.04 -9.98
C GLY A 70 14.11 -4.55 -8.54
N THR A 71 15.30 -4.48 -7.93
CA THR A 71 15.55 -4.97 -6.56
C THR A 71 14.79 -4.19 -5.49
N HIS A 72 14.62 -2.88 -5.68
CA HIS A 72 13.82 -2.03 -4.80
C HIS A 72 12.35 -2.42 -4.85
N ASN A 73 11.80 -2.58 -6.05
CA ASN A 73 10.40 -2.91 -6.28
C ASN A 73 10.06 -4.28 -5.70
N GLU A 74 10.93 -5.28 -5.89
CA GLU A 74 10.75 -6.61 -5.29
C GLU A 74 10.64 -6.53 -3.76
N LYS A 75 11.56 -5.80 -3.11
CA LYS A 75 11.52 -5.56 -1.66
C LYS A 75 10.24 -4.86 -1.24
N TYR A 76 9.84 -3.79 -1.92
CA TYR A 76 8.68 -2.99 -1.53
C TYR A 76 7.37 -3.76 -1.74
N SER A 77 7.21 -4.46 -2.86
CA SER A 77 6.03 -5.28 -3.15
C SER A 77 5.82 -6.30 -2.05
N LYS A 78 6.88 -7.00 -1.62
CA LYS A 78 6.78 -7.96 -0.51
C LYS A 78 6.29 -7.31 0.79
N LEU A 79 6.94 -6.21 1.21
CA LEU A 79 6.58 -5.51 2.44
C LEU A 79 5.15 -4.94 2.41
N LEU A 80 4.74 -4.38 1.26
CA LEU A 80 3.40 -3.82 1.06
C LEU A 80 2.33 -4.93 1.06
N CYS A 81 2.56 -6.06 0.39
CA CYS A 81 1.65 -7.19 0.43
C CYS A 81 1.50 -7.75 1.86
N GLU A 82 2.59 -7.85 2.63
CA GLU A 82 2.57 -8.34 4.02
C GLU A 82 1.69 -7.45 4.92
N ILE A 83 1.87 -6.11 4.87
CA ILE A 83 1.06 -5.20 5.69
C ILE A 83 -0.40 -5.15 5.24
N LEU A 84 -0.69 -5.18 3.94
CA LEU A 84 -2.06 -5.19 3.43
C LEU A 84 -2.78 -6.50 3.78
N ASN A 85 -2.07 -7.63 3.77
CA ASN A 85 -2.63 -8.89 4.22
C ASN A 85 -2.93 -8.87 5.73
N LYS A 86 -1.99 -8.38 6.54
CA LYS A 86 -2.14 -8.31 7.98
C LYS A 86 -3.31 -7.41 8.39
N GLU A 87 -3.34 -6.18 7.87
CA GLU A 87 -4.24 -5.12 8.33
C GLU A 87 -5.59 -5.14 7.60
N LEU A 88 -5.62 -5.45 6.30
CA LEU A 88 -6.84 -5.38 5.46
C LEU A 88 -7.37 -6.75 5.01
N LYS A 89 -6.68 -7.84 5.35
CA LYS A 89 -7.05 -9.22 4.95
C LYS A 89 -7.10 -9.42 3.43
N ILE A 90 -6.32 -8.63 2.70
CA ILE A 90 -6.18 -8.77 1.25
C ILE A 90 -5.13 -9.84 0.95
N SER A 91 -5.43 -10.78 0.05
CA SER A 91 -4.46 -11.80 -0.38
C SER A 91 -3.31 -11.14 -1.13
N PRO A 92 -2.03 -11.54 -0.94
CA PRO A 92 -0.91 -11.05 -1.75
C PRO A 92 -1.08 -11.26 -3.27
N GLU A 93 -1.94 -12.20 -3.66
CA GLU A 93 -2.27 -12.51 -5.05
C GLU A 93 -3.40 -11.62 -5.64
N ARG A 94 -3.82 -10.55 -4.93
CA ARG A 94 -5.02 -9.76 -5.26
C ARG A 94 -4.88 -8.25 -5.05
#